data_AF-A0A1I5YWC2-F1
#
_entry.id   AF-A0A1I5YWC2-F1
#
_cell.length_a   1.000
_cell.length_b   1.000
_cell.length_c   1.000
_cell.angle_alpha   90.00
_cell.angle_beta   90.00
_cell.angle_gamma   90.00
#
_symmetry.space_group_name_H-M   'P 1'
#
loop_
_entity.id
_entity.type
_entity.pdbx_description
1 polymer ?
#
loop_
_entity_poly.entity_id
_entity_poly.type
_entity_poly.pdbx_seq_one_letter_code
_entity_poly.pdbx_strand_id
1 'polypeptide(L)'
;MNTLGDFPAAMRETAREENVEMIDLNVMSKTLFEALGPEKSARAFVHYPSGSFPGQEKELKDDTHFSNYGAYQLAKCIVQGLKNNRSGLSDYLLKDLPEFGPSCPDAVEFWDFPHSPLVNVTKPDGN
;
A
#
# COMPACT_ATOMS: atom_id res chain seq x y z
N MET A 1 16.04 5.72 3.55
CA MET A 1 16.96 4.58 3.37
C MET A 1 16.34 3.66 2.30
N ASN A 2 17.09 3.21 1.29
CA ASN A 2 16.58 2.25 0.30
C ASN A 2 16.82 0.83 0.83
N THR A 3 15.76 0.17 1.30
CA THR A 3 15.83 -1.19 1.87
C THR A 3 15.73 -2.29 0.81
N LEU A 4 15.31 -1.96 -0.40
CA LEU A 4 15.08 -2.91 -1.49
C LEU A 4 16.26 -3.01 -2.46
N GLY A 5 17.36 -2.29 -2.19
CA GLY A 5 18.56 -2.31 -3.03
C GLY A 5 18.24 -2.04 -4.51
N ASP A 6 18.68 -2.95 -5.37
CA ASP A 6 18.57 -2.84 -6.83
C ASP A 6 17.26 -3.40 -7.40
N PHE A 7 16.41 -4.05 -6.60
CA PHE A 7 15.17 -4.67 -7.09
C PHE A 7 14.24 -3.68 -7.82
N PRO A 8 14.02 -2.43 -7.34
CA PRO A 8 13.20 -1.48 -8.08
C PRO A 8 13.80 -1.10 -9.44
N ALA A 9 15.12 -1.04 -9.56
CA ALA A 9 15.78 -0.77 -10.84
C ALA A 9 15.63 -1.96 -11.80
N ALA A 10 15.88 -3.18 -11.31
CA ALA A 10 15.69 -4.40 -12.08
C ALA A 10 14.25 -4.54 -12.62
N MET A 11 13.24 -4.25 -11.79
CA MET A 11 11.84 -4.29 -12.24
C MET A 11 11.53 -3.31 -13.38
N ARG A 12 12.09 -2.09 -13.33
CA ARG A 12 11.92 -1.10 -14.42
C ARG A 12 12.63 -1.55 -15.70
N GLU A 13 13.81 -2.14 -15.56
CA GLU A 13 14.56 -2.68 -16.70
C GLU A 13 13.81 -3.85 -17.35
N THR A 14 13.35 -4.82 -16.57
CA THR A 14 12.54 -5.94 -17.08
C THR A 14 11.30 -5.47 -17.81
N ALA A 15 10.55 -4.49 -17.26
CA ALA A 15 9.37 -3.97 -17.94
C ALA A 15 9.70 -3.34 -19.31
N ARG A 16 10.83 -2.63 -19.41
CA ARG A 16 11.33 -2.05 -20.66
C ARG A 16 11.74 -3.12 -21.66
N GLU A 17 12.45 -4.17 -21.20
CA GLU A 17 12.95 -5.24 -22.06
C GLU A 17 11.83 -6.11 -22.63
N GLU A 18 10.86 -6.45 -21.79
CA GLU A 18 9.69 -7.23 -22.19
C GLU A 18 8.61 -6.37 -22.89
N ASN A 19 8.81 -5.05 -22.97
CA ASN A 19 7.86 -4.08 -23.53
C ASN A 19 6.44 -4.24 -22.93
N VAL A 20 6.38 -4.35 -21.60
CA VAL A 20 5.14 -4.47 -20.84
C VAL A 20 4.86 -3.21 -20.02
N GLU A 21 3.58 -2.97 -19.77
CA GLU A 21 3.14 -1.87 -18.92
C GLU A 21 3.63 -2.07 -17.48
N MET A 22 4.12 -1.00 -16.85
CA MET A 22 4.55 -1.01 -15.45
C MET A 22 3.78 0.03 -14.64
N ILE A 23 3.30 -0.38 -13.47
CA ILE A 23 2.90 0.53 -12.39
C ILE A 23 4.04 0.54 -11.38
N ASP A 24 4.76 1.66 -11.30
CA ASP A 24 5.88 1.80 -10.35
C ASP A 24 5.37 2.09 -8.94
N LEU A 25 4.83 1.05 -8.30
CA LEU A 25 4.29 1.14 -6.95
C LEU A 25 5.38 1.50 -5.92
N ASN A 26 6.67 1.23 -6.21
CA ASN A 26 7.77 1.65 -5.34
C ASN A 26 7.87 3.18 -5.27
N VAL A 27 7.84 3.88 -6.40
CA VAL A 27 7.82 5.35 -6.42
C VAL A 27 6.53 5.89 -5.81
N MET A 28 5.37 5.34 -6.20
CA MET A 28 4.08 5.84 -5.72
C MET A 28 3.93 5.67 -4.20
N SER A 29 4.31 4.53 -3.64
CA SER A 29 4.26 4.26 -2.20
C SER A 29 5.27 5.10 -1.43
N LYS A 30 6.45 5.37 -1.98
CA LYS A 30 7.39 6.33 -1.37
C LYS A 30 6.76 7.71 -1.23
N THR A 31 6.19 8.25 -2.32
CA THR A 31 5.49 9.54 -2.26
C THR A 31 4.34 9.53 -1.26
N LEU A 32 3.57 8.44 -1.21
CA LEU A 32 2.50 8.22 -0.25
C LEU A 32 2.98 8.33 1.19
N PHE A 33 4.01 7.56 1.56
CA PHE A 33 4.50 7.55 2.94
C PHE A 33 5.24 8.84 3.33
N GLU A 34 5.92 9.48 2.37
CA GLU A 34 6.51 10.81 2.58
C GLU A 34 5.44 11.88 2.83
N ALA A 35 4.31 11.83 2.12
CA ALA A 35 3.19 12.74 2.33
C ALA A 35 2.47 12.54 3.67
N LEU A 36 2.40 11.29 4.16
CA LEU A 36 1.87 10.98 5.49
C LEU A 36 2.79 11.47 6.61
N GLY A 37 4.11 11.47 6.37
CA GLY A 37 5.11 11.72 7.39
C GLY A 37 5.25 10.56 8.38
N PRO A 38 6.28 10.59 9.25
CA PRO A 38 6.69 9.45 10.06
C PRO A 38 5.65 8.97 11.08
N GLU A 39 4.83 9.87 11.62
CA GLU A 39 3.83 9.48 12.64
C GLU A 39 2.60 8.82 12.01
N LYS A 40 2.07 9.40 10.92
CA LYS A 40 0.86 8.86 10.27
C LYS A 40 1.18 7.65 9.39
N SER A 41 2.39 7.57 8.83
CA SER A 41 2.79 6.42 8.00
C SER A 41 2.76 5.12 8.80
N ALA A 42 3.06 5.14 10.10
CA ALA A 42 2.96 3.96 10.97
C ALA A 42 1.54 3.34 10.95
N ARG A 43 0.49 4.13 10.71
CA ARG A 43 -0.89 3.64 10.60
C ARG A 43 -1.16 2.89 9.29
N ALA A 44 -0.31 3.04 8.28
CA ALA A 44 -0.36 2.26 7.05
C ALA A 44 0.21 0.84 7.23
N PHE A 45 0.88 0.56 8.35
CA PHE A 45 1.51 -0.72 8.65
C PHE A 45 0.83 -1.43 9.83
N VAL A 46 1.18 -2.69 10.07
CA VAL A 46 0.61 -3.51 11.15
C VAL A 46 1.22 -3.10 12.49
N HIS A 47 0.79 -1.93 12.96
CA HIS A 47 1.18 -1.32 14.24
C HIS A 47 -0.04 -1.25 15.14
N TYR A 48 -0.15 -2.20 16.07
CA TYR A 48 -1.32 -2.35 16.94
C TYR A 48 -0.91 -2.63 18.40
N PRO A 49 -1.52 -1.94 19.39
CA PRO A 49 -1.30 -2.27 20.78
C PRO A 49 -1.77 -3.68 21.11
N SER A 50 -1.25 -4.25 22.19
CA SER A 50 -1.72 -5.55 22.72
C SER A 50 -3.24 -5.54 22.93
N GLY A 51 -3.89 -6.66 22.62
CA GLY A 51 -5.34 -6.82 22.75
C GLY A 51 -6.17 -6.16 21.64
N SER A 52 -5.56 -5.62 20.58
CA SER A 52 -6.32 -5.06 19.43
C SER A 52 -7.12 -6.13 18.69
N PHE A 53 -6.62 -7.37 18.69
CA PHE A 53 -7.27 -8.53 18.08
C PHE A 53 -7.44 -9.69 19.08
N PRO A 54 -8.46 -10.55 18.90
CA PRO A 54 -8.63 -11.74 19.72
C PRO A 54 -7.37 -12.62 19.72
N GLY A 55 -6.87 -12.98 20.91
CA GLY A 55 -5.66 -13.80 21.06
C GLY A 55 -4.33 -13.05 20.86
N GLN A 56 -4.34 -11.74 20.61
CA GLN A 56 -3.13 -10.93 20.48
C GLN A 56 -2.63 -10.44 21.84
N GLU A 57 -1.75 -11.20 22.50
CA GLU A 57 -1.23 -10.83 23.83
C GLU A 57 -0.11 -9.78 23.79
N LYS A 58 0.58 -9.64 22.65
CA LYS A 58 1.73 -8.75 22.47
C LYS A 58 1.42 -7.60 21.54
N GLU A 59 2.15 -6.50 21.67
CA GLU A 59 2.13 -5.43 20.68
C GLU A 59 2.62 -5.94 19.32
N LEU A 60 1.98 -5.47 18.24
CA LEU A 60 2.44 -5.65 16.87
C LEU A 60 3.11 -4.37 16.41
N LYS A 61 4.35 -4.48 15.93
CA LYS A 61 5.18 -3.40 15.35
C LYS A 61 5.89 -3.94 14.13
N ASP A 62 5.17 -4.01 13.03
CA ASP A 62 5.64 -4.58 11.77
C ASP A 62 5.62 -3.53 10.67
N ASP A 63 6.81 -3.06 10.27
CA ASP A 63 7.02 -2.05 9.21
C ASP A 63 6.98 -2.63 7.78
N THR A 64 6.65 -3.91 7.62
CA THR A 64 6.59 -4.61 6.32
C THR A 64 5.15 -4.88 5.90
N HIS A 65 4.32 -5.39 6.82
CA HIS A 65 2.93 -5.74 6.53
C HIS A 65 2.02 -4.51 6.63
N PHE A 66 1.11 -4.34 5.67
CA PHE A 66 0.20 -3.20 5.64
C PHE A 66 -1.06 -3.43 6.49
N SER A 67 -1.55 -2.38 7.14
CA SER A 67 -2.89 -2.34 7.71
C SER A 67 -3.96 -2.23 6.62
N ASN A 68 -5.25 -2.35 6.97
CA ASN A 68 -6.35 -2.08 6.05
C ASN A 68 -6.24 -0.69 5.40
N TYR A 69 -5.84 0.32 6.17
CA TYR A 69 -5.63 1.68 5.67
C TYR A 69 -4.51 1.71 4.62
N GLY A 70 -3.33 1.19 4.95
CA GLY A 70 -2.19 1.20 4.04
C GLY A 70 -2.43 0.39 2.77
N ALA A 71 -2.99 -0.80 2.91
CA ALA A 71 -3.36 -1.65 1.78
C ALA A 71 -4.37 -0.96 0.85
N TYR A 72 -5.35 -0.23 1.40
CA TYR A 72 -6.30 0.52 0.60
C TYR A 72 -5.66 1.71 -0.13
N GLN A 73 -4.81 2.49 0.53
CA GLN A 73 -4.08 3.59 -0.13
C GLN A 73 -3.21 3.06 -1.28
N LEU A 74 -2.54 1.92 -1.09
CA LEU A 74 -1.76 1.26 -2.15
C LEU A 74 -2.63 0.72 -3.29
N ALA A 75 -3.82 0.18 -2.99
CA ALA A 75 -4.78 -0.20 -4.01
C ALA A 75 -5.21 1.01 -4.85
N LYS A 76 -5.42 2.18 -4.23
CA LYS A 76 -5.69 3.43 -4.97
C LYS A 76 -4.49 3.86 -5.82
N CYS A 77 -3.25 3.68 -5.37
CA CYS A 77 -2.07 3.88 -6.21
C CYS A 77 -2.12 3.00 -7.47
N ILE A 78 -2.45 1.71 -7.33
CA ILE A 78 -2.57 0.79 -8.48
C ILE A 78 -3.66 1.26 -9.44
N VAL A 79 -4.86 1.58 -8.92
CA VAL A 79 -5.97 2.09 -9.74
C VAL A 79 -5.56 3.36 -10.50
N GLN A 80 -4.89 4.30 -9.83
CA GLN A 80 -4.41 5.51 -10.50
C GLN A 80 -3.32 5.19 -11.54
N GLY A 81 -2.42 4.25 -11.25
CA GLY A 81 -1.42 3.77 -12.20
C GLY A 81 -2.05 3.23 -13.49
N LEU A 82 -3.07 2.38 -13.37
CA LEU A 82 -3.83 1.86 -14.51
C LEU A 82 -4.45 2.99 -15.34
N LYS A 83 -5.06 3.99 -14.68
CA LYS A 83 -5.64 5.17 -15.34
C LYS A 83 -4.57 5.98 -16.09
N ASN A 84 -3.44 6.27 -15.44
CA ASN A 84 -2.35 7.08 -15.99
C ASN A 84 -1.72 6.42 -17.22
N ASN A 85 -1.54 5.10 -17.17
CA ASN A 85 -0.98 4.32 -18.26
C ASN A 85 -1.98 4.08 -19.41
N ARG A 86 -3.26 4.46 -19.23
CA ARG A 86 -4.37 4.11 -20.14
C ARG A 86 -4.42 2.61 -20.40
N SER A 87 -4.21 1.82 -19.34
CA SER A 87 -4.19 0.36 -19.43
C SER A 87 -5.51 -0.18 -19.96
N GLY A 88 -5.50 -1.27 -20.74
CA GLY A 88 -6.73 -1.97 -21.11
C GLY A 88 -7.51 -2.50 -19.89
N LEU A 89 -6.84 -2.68 -18.75
CA LEU A 89 -7.50 -3.03 -17.49
C LEU A 89 -8.31 -1.86 -16.90
N SER A 90 -8.04 -0.63 -17.32
CA SER A 90 -8.76 0.55 -16.82
C SER A 90 -10.24 0.55 -17.24
N ASP A 91 -10.60 -0.16 -18.32
CA ASP A 91 -11.99 -0.32 -18.78
C ASP A 91 -12.86 -1.13 -17.81
N TYR A 92 -12.24 -1.92 -16.93
CA TYR A 92 -12.92 -2.75 -15.92
C TYR A 92 -13.04 -2.03 -14.57
N LEU A 93 -12.51 -0.81 -14.46
CA LEU A 93 -12.67 0.01 -13.26
C LEU A 93 -14.10 0.55 -13.18
N LEU A 94 -14.57 0.78 -11.95
CA LEU A 94 -15.82 1.51 -11.74
C LEU A 94 -15.69 2.92 -12.35
N LYS A 95 -16.73 3.34 -13.09
CA LYS A 95 -16.69 4.56 -13.93
C LYS A 95 -16.39 5.84 -13.14
N ASP A 96 -16.91 5.93 -11.92
CA ASP A 96 -16.86 7.13 -11.10
C ASP A 96 -15.84 7.04 -9.95
N LEU A 97 -14.77 6.24 -10.14
CA LEU A 97 -13.69 6.21 -9.15
C LEU A 97 -12.99 7.56 -9.11
N PRO A 98 -12.79 8.16 -7.92
CA PRO A 98 -12.06 9.41 -7.79
C PRO A 98 -10.64 9.27 -8.30
N GLU A 99 -10.05 10.40 -8.70
CA GLU A 99 -8.60 10.48 -8.89
C GLU A 99 -7.91 10.35 -7.54
N PHE A 100 -6.72 9.77 -7.55
CA PHE A 100 -5.91 9.60 -6.35
C PHE A 100 -4.49 10.08 -6.60
N GLY A 101 -4.07 11.09 -5.84
CA GLY A 101 -2.69 11.54 -5.82
C GLY A 101 -1.96 10.92 -4.62
N PRO A 102 -0.89 10.13 -4.80
CA PRO A 102 -0.11 9.61 -3.68
C PRO A 102 0.45 10.71 -2.78
N SER A 103 0.65 11.93 -3.29
CA SER A 103 1.06 13.09 -2.49
C SER A 103 -0.04 13.70 -1.62
N CYS A 104 -1.29 13.24 -1.75
CA CYS A 104 -2.44 13.67 -0.97
C CYS A 104 -3.28 12.45 -0.55
N PRO A 105 -2.77 11.63 0.39
CA PRO A 105 -3.48 10.45 0.88
C PRO A 105 -4.77 10.81 1.61
N ASP A 106 -5.66 9.82 1.72
CA ASP A 106 -6.86 9.97 2.55
C ASP A 106 -6.43 10.16 4.01
N ALA A 107 -7.09 11.11 4.69
CA ALA A 107 -6.82 11.40 6.10
C ALA A 107 -7.11 10.18 6.97
N VAL A 108 -6.10 9.75 7.74
CA VAL A 108 -6.19 8.59 8.65
C VAL A 108 -7.32 8.76 9.67
N GLU A 109 -7.59 10.01 10.07
CA GLU A 109 -8.56 10.37 11.10
C GLU A 109 -10.01 10.14 10.66
N PHE A 110 -10.28 10.15 9.34
CA PHE A 110 -11.60 9.93 8.76
C PHE A 110 -11.71 8.57 8.05
N TRP A 111 -10.68 7.74 8.16
CA TRP A 111 -10.66 6.42 7.57
C TRP A 111 -11.49 5.44 8.39
N ASP A 112 -12.58 4.95 7.81
CA ASP A 112 -13.41 3.90 8.39
C ASP A 112 -13.60 2.76 7.39
N PHE A 113 -12.91 1.66 7.64
CA PHE A 113 -13.09 0.41 6.90
C PHE A 113 -13.13 -0.73 7.90
N PRO A 114 -14.20 -1.55 7.90
CA PRO A 114 -14.37 -2.59 8.89
C PRO A 114 -13.21 -3.59 8.82
N HIS A 115 -12.77 -4.06 9.99
CA HIS A 115 -11.80 -5.14 10.04
C HIS A 115 -12.38 -6.41 9.41
N SER A 116 -11.52 -7.18 8.75
CA SER A 116 -11.87 -8.51 8.29
C SER A 116 -12.31 -9.35 9.50
N PRO A 117 -13.39 -10.14 9.41
CA PRO A 117 -13.79 -11.06 10.47
C PRO A 117 -12.76 -12.19 10.66
N LEU A 118 -11.96 -12.47 9.64
CA LEU A 118 -10.85 -13.42 9.71
C LEU A 118 -9.62 -12.69 10.22
N VAL A 119 -9.20 -13.05 11.43
CA VAL A 119 -7.99 -12.51 12.06
C VAL A 119 -7.04 -13.64 12.39
N ASN A 120 -5.82 -13.56 11.87
CA ASN A 120 -4.71 -14.41 12.26
C ASN A 120 -3.61 -13.53 12.84
N VAL A 121 -3.27 -13.77 14.11
CA VAL A 121 -2.24 -13.01 14.84
C VAL A 121 -0.83 -13.55 14.59
N THR A 122 -0.71 -14.65 13.86
CA THR A 122 0.58 -15.19 13.40
C THR A 122 1.09 -14.35 12.25
N LYS A 123 2.27 -13.76 12.42
CA LYS A 123 2.97 -13.07 11.32
C LYS A 123 3.25 -14.09 10.19
N PRO A 124 2.87 -13.82 8.94
CA PRO A 124 3.17 -14.70 7.82
C PRO A 124 4.67 -14.70 7.48
N ASP A 125 5.11 -15.73 6.76
CA ASP A 125 6.50 -15.85 6.30
C ASP A 125 6.82 -14.82 5.19
N GLY A 126 8.08 -14.37 5.17
CA GLY A 126 8.60 -13.35 4.25
C GLY A 126 8.94 -12.04 4.95
N ASN A 127 10.21 -11.63 4.86
CA ASN A 127 10.72 -10.30 5.19
C ASN A 127 11.75 -9.92 4.12
#